data_AF-A0A653DVY4-F1
#
_entry.id   AF-A0A653DVY4-F1
#
_cell.length_a   1.000
_cell.length_b   1.000
_cell.length_c   1.000
_cell.angle_alpha   90.00
_cell.angle_beta   90.00
_cell.angle_gamma   90.00
#
_symmetry.space_group_name_H-M   'P 1'
#
loop_
_entity.id
_entity.type
_entity.pdbx_description
1 polymer ?
#
loop_
_entity_poly.entity_id
_entity_poly.type
_entity_poly.pdbx_seq_one_letter_code
_entity_poly.pdbx_strand_id
1 'polypeptide(L)' 'MTKLTKIWRDHNITKATKMSLVQSLVFSIFLYASETWTVKKVDGAPIDPFEMWTWRQVLRVPYTAHRT' A
#
# COMPACT_ATOMS: atom_id res chain seq x y z
N MET A 1 -18.56 7.04 0.64
CA MET A 1 -17.29 6.44 0.14
C MET A 1 -16.44 7.38 -0.74
N THR A 2 -16.78 8.67 -0.90
CA THR A 2 -16.10 9.61 -1.82
C THR A 2 -15.04 10.51 -1.17
N LYS A 3 -14.89 10.46 0.17
CA LYS A 3 -13.96 11.32 0.91
C LYS A 3 -12.51 10.84 0.80
N LEU A 4 -12.28 9.53 0.91
CA LEU A 4 -10.95 8.93 0.80
C LEU A 4 -10.34 9.12 -0.59
N THR A 5 -11.12 8.95 -1.67
CA THR A 5 -10.63 9.13 -3.04
C THR A 5 -10.15 10.56 -3.31
N LYS A 6 -10.75 11.57 -2.67
CA LYS A 6 -10.26 12.96 -2.69
C LYS A 6 -8.91 13.08 -1.99
N ILE A 7 -8.76 12.50 -0.80
CA ILE A 7 -7.49 12.51 -0.02
C ILE A 7 -6.35 11.84 -0.80
N TRP A 8 -6.63 10.72 -1.46
CA TRP A 8 -5.62 10.02 -2.27
C TRP A 8 -5.18 10.82 -3.50
N ARG A 9 -6.12 11.53 -4.14
CA ARG A 9 -5.89 12.28 -5.39
C ARG A 9 -5.26 13.66 -5.18
N ASP A 10 -5.44 14.23 -3.99
CA ASP A 10 -4.92 15.54 -3.61
C ASP A 10 -3.38 15.54 -3.47
N HIS A 11 -2.69 16.49 -4.11
CA HIS A 11 -1.23 16.60 -4.07
C HIS A 11 -0.71 17.46 -2.90
N ASN A 12 -1.58 18.26 -2.28
CA ASN A 12 -1.24 19.16 -1.18
C ASN A 12 -1.03 18.38 0.13
N ILE A 13 -1.67 17.22 0.27
CA ILE A 13 -1.45 16.32 1.40
C ILE A 13 -0.04 15.70 1.32
N THR A 14 0.72 15.91 2.40
CA THR A 14 2.07 15.39 2.59
C THR A 14 2.13 13.88 2.40
N LYS A 15 3.19 13.42 1.72
CA LYS A 15 3.42 11.99 1.45
C LYS A 15 3.45 11.16 2.74
N ALA A 16 4.02 11.71 3.82
CA ALA A 16 4.08 11.08 5.13
C ALA A 16 2.68 10.75 5.70
N THR A 17 1.71 11.66 5.55
CA THR A 17 0.33 11.43 6.01
C THR A 17 -0.34 10.32 5.21
N LYS A 18 -0.11 10.25 3.89
CA LYS A 18 -0.62 9.15 3.05
C LYS A 18 0.03 7.81 3.39
N MET A 19 1.33 7.80 3.71
CA MET A 19 2.02 6.59 4.16
C MET A 19 1.45 6.07 5.47
N SER A 20 1.25 6.95 6.47
CA SER A 20 0.62 6.58 7.73
C SER A 20 -0.80 6.02 7.53
N LEU A 21 -1.54 6.56 6.56
CA LEU A 21 -2.90 6.11 6.22
C LEU A 21 -2.90 4.72 5.54
N VAL A 22 -1.93 4.43 4.65
CA VAL A 22 -1.72 3.06 4.14
C VAL A 22 -1.34 2.13 5.27
N GLN A 23 -0.42 2.53 6.14
CA GLN A 23 0.02 1.71 7.25
C GLN A 23 -1.13 1.36 8.20
N SER A 24 -1.96 2.34 8.54
CA SER A 24 -3.09 2.11 9.44
C SER A 24 -4.22 1.30 8.80
N LEU A 25 -4.51 1.46 7.51
CA LEU A 25 -5.63 0.75 6.87
C LEU A 25 -5.18 -0.56 6.22
N VAL A 26 -4.20 -0.50 5.33
CA VAL A 26 -3.79 -1.64 4.50
C VAL A 26 -3.05 -2.67 5.32
N PHE A 27 -2.06 -2.28 6.14
CA PHE A 27 -1.35 -3.25 6.97
C PHE A 27 -2.22 -3.79 8.11
N SER A 28 -3.15 -3.01 8.66
CA SER A 28 -4.08 -3.52 9.66
C SER A 28 -5.01 -4.58 9.09
N ILE A 29 -5.56 -4.36 7.89
CA ILE A 29 -6.38 -5.37 7.19
C ILE A 29 -5.53 -6.59 6.83
N PHE A 30 -4.30 -6.37 6.37
CA PHE A 30 -3.38 -7.46 6.01
C PHE A 30 -3.00 -8.32 7.22
N LEU A 31 -2.71 -7.70 8.37
CA LEU A 31 -2.41 -8.39 9.61
C LEU A 31 -3.59 -9.24 10.07
N TYR A 32 -4.80 -8.64 10.08
CA TYR A 32 -6.02 -9.36 10.43
C TYR A 32 -6.33 -10.53 9.48
N ALA A 33 -6.09 -10.34 8.17
CA ALA A 33 -6.24 -11.41 7.18
C ALA A 33 -5.21 -12.54 7.43
N SER A 34 -3.98 -12.21 7.80
CA SER A 34 -2.96 -13.20 8.17
C SER A 34 -3.29 -13.98 9.43
N GLU A 35 -4.01 -13.38 10.38
CA GLU A 35 -4.46 -14.06 11.61
C GLU A 35 -5.66 -14.99 11.35
N THR A 36 -6.56 -14.59 10.45
CA THR A 36 -7.80 -15.33 10.16
C THR A 36 -7.64 -16.38 9.07
N TRP A 37 -6.67 -16.23 8.17
CA TRP A 37 -6.42 -17.16 7.07
C TRP A 37 -5.21 -18.04 7.40
N THR A 38 -5.32 -19.35 7.18
CA THR A 38 -4.17 -20.25 7.27
C THR A 38 -3.24 -19.96 6.10
N VAL A 39 -2.24 -19.08 6.31
CA VAL A 39 -1.21 -18.76 5.31
C VAL A 39 -0.47 -20.04 4.98
N LYS A 40 -0.85 -20.72 3.89
CA LYS A 40 -0.09 -21.84 3.35
C LYS A 40 1.26 -21.27 2.93
N LYS A 41 2.35 -21.99 3.15
CA LYS A 41 3.74 -21.57 2.84
C LYS A 41 3.95 -20.99 1.42
N VAL A 42 3.02 -21.23 0.49
CA VAL A 42 3.00 -20.71 -0.88
C VAL A 42 2.52 -19.24 -0.98
N ASP A 43 1.76 -18.75 -0.01
CA ASP A 43 1.24 -17.37 0.10
C ASP A 43 2.18 -16.43 0.88
N GLY A 44 3.36 -16.90 1.29
CA GLY A 44 4.40 -16.07 1.92
C GLY A 44 5.28 -15.30 0.90
N ALA A 45 5.23 -15.70 -0.37
CA ALA A 45 6.01 -15.10 -1.46
C ALA A 45 5.53 -13.72 -1.98
N PRO A 46 4.22 -13.36 -1.97
CA PRO A 46 3.74 -12.12 -2.58
C PRO A 46 3.77 -10.89 -1.67
N ILE A 47 4.21 -11.00 -0.40
CA ILE A 47 4.21 -9.86 0.54
C ILE A 47 5.13 -8.73 0.06
N ASP A 48 6.34 -9.07 -0.37
CA ASP A 48 7.32 -8.10 -0.90
C ASP A 48 6.83 -7.39 -2.19
N PRO A 49 6.33 -8.11 -3.23
CA PRO A 49 5.77 -7.44 -4.41
C PRO A 49 4.46 -6.68 -4.12
N PHE A 50 3.66 -7.10 -3.14
CA PHE A 50 2.47 -6.36 -2.70
C PHE A 50 2.83 -5.04 -2.02
N GLU A 51 3.81 -5.06 -1.12
CA GLU A 51 4.32 -3.88 -0.45
C GLU A 51 4.92 -2.90 -1.47
N MET A 52 5.75 -3.39 -2.40
CA MET A 52 6.29 -2.57 -3.50
C MET A 52 5.21 -1.97 -4.40
N TRP A 53 4.19 -2.74 -4.76
CA TRP A 53 3.07 -2.25 -5.57
C TRP A 53 2.29 -1.14 -4.85
N THR A 54 1.99 -1.35 -3.57
CA THR A 54 1.27 -0.39 -2.72
C THR A 54 2.04 0.92 -2.60
N TRP A 55 3.35 0.87 -2.30
CA TRP A 55 4.18 2.08 -2.21
C TRP A 55 4.29 2.82 -3.54
N ARG A 56 4.40 2.10 -4.66
CA ARG A 56 4.41 2.72 -6.00
C ARG A 56 3.12 3.48 -6.29
N GLN A 57 1.96 2.97 -5.88
CA GLN A 57 0.67 3.66 -6.02
C GLN A 57 0.60 4.93 -5.17
N VAL A 58 1.05 4.86 -3.90
CA VAL A 58 1.05 6.02 -2.99
C VAL A 58 2.00 7.12 -3.46
N LEU A 59 3.18 6.72 -3.92
CA LEU A 59 4.23 7.64 -4.38
C LEU A 59 4.02 8.09 -5.82
N ARG A 60 3.05 7.52 -6.55
CA ARG A 60 2.80 7.75 -7.99
C ARG A 60 4.08 7.63 -8.82
N VAL A 61 4.92 6.64 -8.52
CA VAL A 61 6.18 6.43 -9.24
C VAL A 61 5.87 5.87 -10.63
N PRO A 62 6.26 6.55 -11.72
CA PRO A 62 6.08 6.02 -13.07
C PRO A 62 6.95 4.78 -13.26
N TYR A 63 6.44 3.79 -13.99
CA TYR A 63 7.14 2.54 -14.29
C TYR A 63 8.46 2.77 -15.05
N THR A 64 8.57 3.89 -15.76
CA THR A 64 9.69 4.30 -16.60
C THR A 64 10.82 5.02 -15.85
N ALA A 65 10.79 5.10 -14.51
CA ALA A 65 11.90 5.65 -13.74
C ALA A 65 13.12 4.71 -13.78
N HIS A 66 13.88 4.78 -14.87
CA HIS A 66 15.15 4.09 -15.07
C HIS A 66 16.18 4.67 -14.09
N ARG A 67 16.60 3.87 -13.09
CA ARG A 67 17.78 4.19 -12.28
C ARG A 67 19.01 3.90 -13.12
N THR A 68 19.63 4.94 -13.67
CA THR A 68 21.06 4.92 -14.04
C THR A 68 21.93 4.96 -12.79
#